data_AF-A0A928IJI1-F1
#
_entry.id   AF-A0A928IJI1-F1
#
_cell.length_a   1.000
_cell.length_b   1.000
_cell.length_c   1.000
_cell.angle_alpha   90.00
_cell.angle_beta   90.00
_cell.angle_gamma   90.00
#
_symmetry.space_group_name_H-M   'P 1'
#
loop_
_entity.id
_entity.type
_entity.pdbx_description
1 polymer ?
#
loop_
_entity_poly.entity_id
_entity_poly.type
_entity_poly.pdbx_seq_one_letter_code
_entity_poly.pdbx_strand_id
1 'polypeptide(L)'
;MFLTKKAFWKIVIMALCYFTIGSFCIATGVMLTILDADANFSFVLGAFCYVFCPIMIVWGRYAEGKGKLINLGNKFVRNELKPYEFIKEYLQLKNSTDLVVNKPSIEILQLLAIAYDSLDDRESCLSVVEEMVSIASDKKKTFAKLIKCSFLFSYNRINEAEAIFTEARTSNQNFMCQALADAIFRSDRAMAMEDYKTVEAHSLKTLSQTFPKLDNLSKLILHYRLGEVYEKLQNYEKAISYYKYCIDNGGETAIKASAKSALQRIQ
;
A
#
# COMPACT_ATOMS: atom_id res chain seq x y z
N MET A 1 8.74 -22.12 3.99
CA MET A 1 7.56 -21.79 4.83
C MET A 1 6.33 -22.02 3.97
N PHE A 2 5.57 -23.09 4.23
CA PHE A 2 4.53 -23.57 3.31
C PHE A 2 3.30 -22.64 3.28
N LEU A 3 2.67 -22.54 2.11
CA LEU A 3 1.35 -21.94 1.89
C LEU A 3 0.40 -22.35 3.01
N THR A 4 -0.52 -21.46 3.42
CA THR A 4 -1.53 -21.86 4.40
C THR A 4 -2.25 -23.09 3.86
N LYS A 5 -2.36 -24.14 4.69
CA LYS A 5 -2.92 -25.43 4.24
C LYS A 5 -4.24 -25.23 3.48
N LYS A 6 -5.09 -24.30 3.94
CA LYS A 6 -6.34 -23.93 3.28
C LYS A 6 -6.16 -23.31 1.88
N ALA A 7 -5.25 -22.36 1.70
CA ALA A 7 -5.04 -21.72 0.40
C ALA A 7 -4.36 -22.65 -0.61
N PHE A 8 -3.38 -23.45 -0.16
CA PHE A 8 -2.79 -24.50 -0.99
C PHE A 8 -3.85 -25.45 -1.52
N TRP A 9 -4.73 -25.96 -0.65
CA TRP A 9 -5.81 -26.84 -1.07
C TRP A 9 -6.78 -26.18 -2.07
N LYS A 10 -7.09 -24.88 -1.93
CA LYS A 10 -7.90 -24.16 -2.93
C LYS A 10 -7.22 -24.11 -4.30
N ILE A 11 -5.92 -23.83 -4.34
CA ILE A 11 -5.15 -23.79 -5.60
C ILE A 11 -5.10 -25.19 -6.22
N VAL A 12 -4.83 -26.22 -5.41
CA VAL A 12 -4.77 -27.63 -5.86
C VAL A 12 -6.13 -28.09 -6.39
N ILE A 13 -7.24 -27.77 -5.70
CA ILE A 13 -8.59 -28.12 -6.15
C ILE A 13 -8.89 -27.44 -7.50
N MET A 14 -8.60 -26.15 -7.65
CA MET A 14 -8.79 -25.48 -8.95
C MET A 14 -7.93 -26.11 -10.06
N ALA A 15 -6.66 -26.39 -9.78
CA ALA A 15 -5.76 -27.04 -10.72
C ALA A 15 -6.28 -28.43 -11.14
N LEU A 16 -6.80 -29.23 -10.20
CA LEU A 16 -7.43 -30.52 -10.46
C LEU A 16 -8.70 -30.38 -11.31
N CYS A 17 -9.52 -29.35 -11.08
CA CYS A 17 -10.69 -29.08 -11.93
C CYS A 17 -10.27 -28.78 -13.38
N TYR A 18 -9.26 -27.92 -13.60
CA TYR A 18 -8.77 -27.66 -14.96
C TYR A 18 -8.15 -28.89 -15.61
N PHE A 19 -7.40 -29.69 -14.84
CA PHE A 19 -6.81 -30.92 -15.33
C PHE A 19 -7.88 -31.95 -15.74
N THR A 20 -8.93 -32.12 -14.94
CA THR A 20 -10.03 -33.05 -15.23
C THR A 20 -10.86 -32.60 -16.43
N ILE A 21 -11.18 -31.31 -16.53
CA ILE A 21 -11.83 -30.73 -17.72
C ILE A 21 -10.96 -30.92 -18.96
N GLY A 22 -9.66 -30.61 -18.87
CA GLY A 22 -8.74 -30.77 -19.98
C GLY A 22 -8.61 -32.23 -20.45
N SER A 23 -8.52 -33.16 -19.51
CA SER A 23 -8.49 -34.60 -19.79
C SER A 23 -9.77 -35.08 -20.47
N PHE A 24 -10.92 -34.62 -19.99
CA PHE A 24 -12.22 -34.93 -20.57
C PHE A 24 -12.31 -34.41 -22.02
N CYS A 25 -11.93 -33.16 -22.27
CA CYS A 25 -11.93 -32.56 -23.61
C CYS A 25 -11.02 -33.31 -24.60
N ILE A 26 -9.85 -33.78 -24.17
CA ILE A 26 -8.98 -34.59 -25.04
C ILE A 26 -9.63 -35.94 -25.34
N ALA A 27 -10.19 -36.61 -24.33
CA ALA A 27 -10.87 -37.89 -24.52
C ALA A 27 -12.07 -37.79 -25.48
N THR A 28 -12.88 -36.73 -25.35
CA THR A 28 -13.98 -36.47 -26.29
C THR A 28 -13.48 -36.13 -27.68
N GLY A 29 -12.36 -35.40 -27.81
CA GLY A 29 -11.73 -35.13 -29.10
C GLY A 29 -11.27 -36.41 -29.81
N VAL A 30 -10.64 -37.34 -29.08
CA VAL A 30 -10.25 -38.65 -29.61
C VAL A 30 -11.48 -39.44 -30.07
N MET A 31 -12.53 -39.49 -29.26
CA MET A 31 -13.78 -40.18 -29.63
C MET A 31 -14.44 -39.59 -30.88
N LEU A 32 -14.51 -38.26 -30.99
CA LEU A 32 -15.07 -37.60 -32.19
C LEU A 32 -14.25 -37.91 -33.45
N THR A 33 -12.92 -37.99 -33.31
CA THR A 33 -12.04 -38.35 -34.43
C THR A 33 -12.28 -39.78 -34.90
N ILE A 34 -12.55 -40.72 -33.98
CA ILE A 34 -12.90 -42.11 -34.31
C ILE A 34 -14.25 -42.18 -35.05
N LEU A 35 -15.15 -41.24 -34.80
CA LEU A 35 -16.48 -41.16 -35.41
C LEU A 35 -16.52 -40.29 -36.68
N ASP A 36 -15.37 -39.91 -37.24
CA ASP A 36 -15.25 -39.00 -38.40
C ASP A 36 -15.97 -37.64 -38.21
N ALA A 37 -16.04 -37.14 -36.96
CA ALA A 37 -16.60 -35.83 -36.62
C ALA A 37 -15.51 -34.78 -36.33
N ASP A 38 -15.84 -33.49 -36.42
CA ASP A 38 -14.89 -32.40 -36.12
C ASP A 38 -14.52 -32.36 -34.64
N ALA A 39 -13.24 -32.65 -34.34
CA ALA A 39 -12.69 -32.72 -32.99
C ALA A 39 -11.82 -31.51 -32.61
N ASN A 40 -11.60 -30.56 -33.53
CA ASN A 40 -10.60 -29.50 -33.37
C ASN A 40 -10.83 -28.65 -32.11
N PHE A 41 -12.07 -28.26 -31.86
CA PHE A 41 -12.43 -27.47 -30.69
C PHE A 41 -12.08 -28.18 -29.37
N SER A 42 -12.37 -29.49 -29.28
CA SER A 42 -12.13 -30.30 -28.09
C SER A 42 -10.64 -30.43 -27.76
N PHE A 43 -9.80 -30.64 -28.78
CA PHE A 43 -8.35 -30.68 -28.58
C PHE A 43 -7.76 -29.32 -28.18
N VAL A 44 -8.20 -28.23 -28.83
CA VAL A 44 -7.75 -26.87 -28.50
C VAL A 44 -8.12 -26.51 -27.06
N LEU A 45 -9.36 -26.78 -26.65
CA LEU A 45 -9.81 -26.52 -25.28
C LEU A 45 -9.04 -27.37 -24.26
N GLY A 46 -8.83 -28.66 -24.58
CA GLY A 46 -8.03 -29.56 -23.76
C GLY A 46 -6.61 -29.05 -23.54
N ALA A 47 -5.90 -28.72 -24.63
CA ALA A 47 -4.55 -28.17 -24.58
C ALA A 47 -4.49 -26.86 -23.78
N PHE A 48 -5.47 -25.97 -23.98
CA PHE A 48 -5.58 -24.73 -23.21
C PHE A 48 -5.68 -24.99 -21.71
N CYS A 49 -6.54 -25.92 -21.26
CA CYS A 49 -6.67 -26.28 -19.85
C CYS A 49 -5.36 -26.81 -19.24
N TYR A 50 -4.60 -27.61 -19.99
CA TYR A 50 -3.30 -28.13 -19.55
C TYR A 50 -2.23 -27.03 -19.39
N VAL A 51 -2.17 -26.07 -20.32
CA VAL A 51 -1.26 -24.92 -20.23
C VAL A 51 -1.66 -23.97 -19.11
N PHE A 52 -2.96 -23.78 -18.89
CA PHE A 52 -3.47 -22.85 -17.88
C PHE A 52 -3.27 -23.37 -16.44
N CYS A 53 -3.24 -24.69 -16.24
CA CYS A 53 -3.05 -25.32 -14.93
C CYS A 53 -1.77 -24.86 -14.19
N PRO A 54 -0.55 -24.94 -14.75
CA PRO A 54 0.65 -24.45 -14.08
C PRO A 54 0.63 -22.92 -13.86
N ILE A 55 0.05 -22.15 -14.80
CA ILE A 55 -0.11 -20.70 -14.66
C ILE A 55 -0.97 -20.37 -13.42
N MET A 56 -2.06 -21.09 -13.21
CA MET A 56 -2.93 -20.91 -12.05
C MET A 56 -2.23 -21.23 -10.73
N ILE A 57 -1.34 -22.22 -10.70
CA ILE A 57 -0.56 -22.55 -9.51
C ILE A 57 0.39 -21.39 -9.17
N VAL A 58 1.11 -20.86 -10.16
CA VAL A 58 2.02 -19.72 -9.98
C VAL A 58 1.26 -18.47 -9.55
N TRP A 59 0.13 -18.19 -10.21
CA TRP A 59 -0.70 -17.02 -9.89
C TRP A 59 -1.34 -17.13 -8.50
N GLY A 60 -1.78 -18.32 -8.10
CA GLY A 60 -2.30 -18.57 -6.75
C GLY A 60 -1.25 -18.31 -5.67
N ARG A 61 -0.01 -18.76 -5.87
CA ARG A 61 1.11 -18.48 -4.96
C ARG A 61 1.42 -16.99 -4.87
N TYR A 62 1.45 -16.30 -6.02
CA TYR A 62 1.62 -14.83 -6.07
C TYR A 62 0.52 -14.13 -5.26
N ALA A 63 -0.75 -14.49 -5.49
CA ALA A 63 -1.89 -13.87 -4.84
C ALA A 63 -1.88 -14.09 -3.31
N GLU A 64 -1.48 -15.27 -2.83
CA GLU A 64 -1.34 -15.54 -1.41
C GLU A 64 -0.18 -14.74 -0.78
N GLY A 65 0.99 -14.73 -1.43
CA GLY A 65 2.13 -13.92 -0.98
C GLY A 65 1.77 -12.44 -0.86
N LYS A 66 1.09 -11.91 -1.89
CA LYS A 66 0.56 -10.54 -1.89
C LYS A 66 -0.42 -10.31 -0.74
N GLY A 67 -1.42 -11.19 -0.57
CA GLY A 67 -2.42 -11.08 0.48
C GLY A 67 -1.81 -11.13 1.89
N LYS A 68 -0.82 -12.01 2.09
CA LYS A 68 -0.06 -12.11 3.34
C LYS A 68 0.66 -10.80 3.65
N LEU A 69 1.40 -10.22 2.69
CA LEU A 69 2.11 -8.96 2.89
C LEU A 69 1.16 -7.80 3.19
N ILE A 70 0.03 -7.69 2.49
CA ILE A 70 -0.97 -6.64 2.78
C ILE A 70 -1.51 -6.78 4.20
N ASN A 71 -1.84 -8.01 4.63
CA ASN A 71 -2.32 -8.27 5.98
C ASN A 71 -1.26 -7.95 7.04
N LEU A 72 -0.01 -8.34 6.80
CA LEU A 72 1.11 -8.02 7.69
C LEU A 72 1.38 -6.53 7.75
N GLY A 73 1.35 -5.80 6.63
CA GLY A 73 1.53 -4.35 6.63
C GLY A 73 0.40 -3.64 7.37
N ASN A 74 -0.85 -4.03 7.16
CA ASN A 74 -1.97 -3.48 7.93
C ASN A 74 -1.85 -3.80 9.43
N LYS A 75 -1.40 -5.00 9.78
CA LYS A 75 -1.19 -5.39 11.18
C LYS A 75 -0.03 -4.61 11.80
N PHE A 76 1.18 -4.78 11.28
CA PHE A 76 2.40 -4.25 11.87
C PHE A 76 2.58 -2.76 11.65
N VAL A 77 2.33 -2.23 10.45
CA VAL A 77 2.54 -0.80 10.18
C VAL A 77 1.38 0.02 10.72
N ARG A 78 0.13 -0.30 10.33
CA ARG A 78 -1.03 0.57 10.62
C ARG A 78 -1.60 0.41 12.02
N ASN A 79 -1.57 -0.78 12.60
CA ASN A 79 -2.25 -1.07 13.86
C ASN A 79 -1.30 -1.22 15.04
N GLU A 80 -0.28 -2.08 14.92
CA GLU A 80 0.66 -2.39 16.01
C GLU A 80 1.84 -1.42 16.07
N LEU A 81 2.05 -0.59 15.05
CA LEU A 81 3.11 0.42 14.99
C LEU A 81 4.52 -0.17 15.16
N LYS A 82 4.76 -1.29 14.47
CA LYS A 82 6.00 -2.06 14.37
C LYS A 82 6.50 -2.12 12.92
N PRO A 83 6.84 -0.97 12.30
CA PRO A 83 7.21 -0.91 10.88
C PRO A 83 8.43 -1.78 10.54
N TYR A 84 9.37 -1.95 11.46
CA TYR A 84 10.55 -2.80 11.26
C TYR A 84 10.20 -4.27 11.01
N GLU A 85 9.25 -4.83 11.77
CA GLU A 85 8.80 -6.22 11.58
C GLU A 85 8.16 -6.42 10.20
N PHE A 86 7.44 -5.43 9.69
CA PHE A 86 6.92 -5.49 8.33
C PHE A 86 8.02 -5.46 7.27
N ILE A 87 9.01 -4.57 7.39
CA ILE A 87 10.14 -4.48 6.45
C ILE A 87 10.92 -5.81 6.42
N LYS A 88 11.19 -6.39 7.60
CA LYS A 88 11.86 -7.67 7.74
C LYS A 88 11.10 -8.80 7.02
N GLU A 89 9.79 -8.93 7.27
CA GLU A 89 8.94 -9.93 6.59
C GLU A 89 8.85 -9.68 5.08
N TYR A 90 8.80 -8.41 4.65
CA TYR A 90 8.80 -8.05 3.23
C TYR A 90 10.08 -8.50 2.55
N LEU A 91 11.26 -8.21 3.11
CA LEU A 91 12.55 -8.60 2.54
C LEU A 91 12.72 -10.13 2.50
N GLN A 92 12.29 -10.83 3.55
CA GLN A 92 12.29 -12.30 3.56
C GLN A 92 11.42 -12.89 2.46
N LEU A 93 10.21 -12.34 2.26
CA LEU A 93 9.27 -12.82 1.23
C LEU A 93 9.71 -12.44 -0.18
N LYS A 94 10.25 -11.24 -0.39
CA LYS A 94 10.80 -10.78 -1.67
C LYS A 94 11.93 -11.67 -2.16
N ASN A 95 12.75 -12.17 -1.24
CA ASN A 95 13.88 -13.05 -1.55
C ASN A 95 13.50 -14.55 -1.57
N SER A 96 12.26 -14.91 -1.25
CA SER A 96 11.84 -16.31 -1.21
C SER A 96 11.57 -16.85 -2.61
N THR A 97 12.08 -18.04 -2.92
CA THR A 97 11.82 -18.74 -4.18
C THR A 97 10.38 -19.26 -4.30
N ASP A 98 9.72 -19.47 -3.16
CA ASP A 98 8.42 -20.14 -3.07
C ASP A 98 7.23 -19.21 -3.33
N LEU A 99 7.36 -17.95 -2.92
CA LEU A 99 6.33 -16.92 -3.06
C LEU A 99 6.88 -15.88 -4.02
N VAL A 100 6.51 -16.03 -5.28
CA VAL A 100 6.92 -15.12 -6.36
C VAL A 100 6.39 -13.72 -6.03
N VAL A 101 7.13 -12.91 -5.28
CA VAL A 101 6.86 -11.46 -5.11
C VAL A 101 8.04 -10.68 -5.70
N ASN A 102 8.55 -11.14 -6.85
CA ASN A 102 9.60 -10.43 -7.58
C ASN A 102 9.12 -9.08 -8.12
N LYS A 103 7.80 -8.90 -8.26
CA LYS A 103 7.16 -7.66 -8.68
C LYS A 103 6.10 -7.27 -7.64
N PRO A 104 6.47 -6.45 -6.63
CA PRO A 104 5.53 -6.01 -5.60
C PRO A 104 4.42 -5.18 -6.25
N SER A 105 3.20 -5.26 -5.71
CA SER A 105 2.12 -4.42 -6.17
C SER A 105 2.22 -3.02 -5.56
N ILE A 106 1.57 -2.04 -6.18
CA ILE A 106 1.48 -0.66 -5.66
C ILE A 106 1.03 -0.63 -4.20
N GLU A 107 0.06 -1.48 -3.82
CA GLU A 107 -0.45 -1.50 -2.45
C GLU A 107 0.61 -1.97 -1.43
N ILE A 108 1.50 -2.89 -1.82
CA ILE A 108 2.61 -3.35 -0.98
C ILE A 108 3.69 -2.27 -0.91
N LEU A 109 4.05 -1.68 -2.05
CA LEU A 109 5.04 -0.59 -2.08
C LEU A 109 4.57 0.62 -1.27
N GLN A 110 3.27 0.93 -1.29
CA GLN A 110 2.71 1.98 -0.44
C GLN A 110 2.89 1.65 1.05
N LEU A 111 2.57 0.43 1.48
CA LEU A 111 2.79 0.01 2.88
C LEU A 111 4.28 0.05 3.27
N LEU A 112 5.17 -0.30 2.34
CA LEU A 112 6.61 -0.27 2.54
C LEU A 112 7.15 1.15 2.66
N ALA A 113 6.72 2.07 1.78
CA ALA A 113 7.05 3.48 1.86
C ALA A 113 6.59 4.08 3.20
N ILE A 114 5.35 3.80 3.61
CA ILE A 114 4.81 4.24 4.91
C ILE A 114 5.64 3.65 6.08
N ALA A 115 6.10 2.41 5.98
CA ALA A 115 6.92 1.80 7.01
C ALA A 115 8.29 2.48 7.14
N TYR A 116 8.96 2.77 6.02
CA TYR A 116 10.22 3.52 6.00
C TYR A 116 10.05 4.95 6.51
N ASP A 117 8.99 5.65 6.08
CA ASP A 117 8.66 6.99 6.57
C ASP A 117 8.37 7.00 8.08
N SER A 118 7.68 5.99 8.58
CA SER A 118 7.43 5.81 10.03
C SER A 118 8.71 5.57 10.83
N LEU A 119 9.83 5.27 10.18
CA LEU A 119 11.16 5.12 10.77
C LEU A 119 12.09 6.31 10.45
N ASP A 120 11.60 7.37 9.79
CA ASP A 120 12.36 8.51 9.26
C ASP A 120 13.48 8.10 8.26
N ASP A 121 13.33 6.96 7.58
CA ASP A 121 14.22 6.52 6.49
C ASP A 121 13.73 7.07 5.14
N ARG A 122 14.08 8.34 4.90
CA ARG A 122 13.60 9.11 3.74
C ARG A 122 14.13 8.59 2.41
N GLU A 123 15.39 8.16 2.37
CA GLU A 123 16.03 7.66 1.15
C GLU A 123 15.37 6.35 0.70
N SER A 124 15.18 5.40 1.61
CA SER A 124 14.47 4.15 1.30
C SER A 124 13.02 4.41 0.93
N CYS A 125 12.33 5.32 1.62
CA CYS A 125 10.97 5.73 1.28
C CYS A 125 10.86 6.26 -0.15
N LEU A 126 11.70 7.24 -0.52
CA LEU A 126 11.68 7.83 -1.86
C LEU A 126 12.05 6.81 -2.94
N SER A 127 13.03 5.95 -2.68
CA SER A 127 13.39 4.86 -3.60
C SER A 127 12.19 3.94 -3.90
N VAL A 128 11.47 3.52 -2.86
CA VAL A 128 10.26 2.68 -2.97
C VAL A 128 9.14 3.40 -3.72
N VAL A 129 8.97 4.69 -3.49
CA VAL A 129 7.97 5.53 -4.15
C VAL A 129 8.30 5.71 -5.65
N GLU A 130 9.56 5.87 -6.02
CA GLU A 130 9.98 5.89 -7.43
C GLU A 130 9.73 4.55 -8.12
N GLU A 131 10.05 3.44 -7.44
CA GLU A 131 9.71 2.10 -7.93
C GLU A 131 8.19 2.00 -8.18
N MET A 132 7.37 2.46 -7.23
CA MET A 132 5.91 2.47 -7.34
C MET A 132 5.40 3.27 -8.54
N VAL A 133 5.97 4.45 -8.82
CA VAL A 133 5.61 5.26 -9.99
C VAL A 133 6.04 4.55 -11.29
N SER A 134 7.20 3.90 -11.30
CA SER A 134 7.74 3.22 -12.48
C SER A 134 6.92 2.00 -12.91
N ILE A 135 6.37 1.24 -11.94
CA ILE A 135 5.56 0.04 -12.22
C ILE A 135 4.07 0.34 -12.39
N ALA A 136 3.64 1.57 -12.11
CA ALA A 136 2.23 1.93 -12.16
C ALA A 136 1.71 1.90 -13.60
N SER A 137 0.59 1.20 -13.80
CA SER A 137 -0.14 1.29 -15.07
C SER A 137 -0.66 2.70 -15.29
N ASP A 138 -0.93 3.07 -16.55
CA ASP A 138 -1.40 4.43 -16.90
C ASP A 138 -2.60 4.87 -16.05
N LYS A 139 -3.53 3.95 -15.75
CA LYS A 139 -4.71 4.21 -14.90
C LYS A 139 -4.37 4.51 -13.44
N LYS A 140 -3.25 4.01 -12.93
CA LYS A 140 -2.79 4.18 -11.53
C LYS A 140 -1.60 5.14 -11.41
N LYS A 141 -1.04 5.62 -12.53
CA LYS A 141 0.15 6.46 -12.56
C LYS A 141 -0.09 7.80 -11.86
N THR A 142 -1.23 8.44 -12.10
CA THR A 142 -1.61 9.67 -11.39
C THR A 142 -1.70 9.46 -9.87
N PHE A 143 -2.29 8.33 -9.44
CA PHE A 143 -2.38 7.98 -8.02
C PHE A 143 -0.99 7.80 -7.39
N ALA A 144 -0.09 7.07 -8.05
CA ALA A 144 1.29 6.90 -7.57
C ALA A 144 2.05 8.24 -7.51
N LYS A 145 1.88 9.10 -8.51
CA LYS A 145 2.44 10.47 -8.51
C LYS A 145 1.95 11.32 -7.35
N LEU A 146 0.66 11.25 -7.02
CA LEU A 146 0.10 11.96 -5.87
C LEU A 146 0.67 11.45 -4.54
N ILE A 147 0.86 10.14 -4.38
CA ILE A 147 1.55 9.61 -3.19
C ILE A 147 2.98 10.14 -3.11
N LYS A 148 3.72 10.13 -4.23
CA LYS A 148 5.07 10.71 -4.27
C LYS A 148 5.09 12.17 -3.84
N CYS A 149 4.13 12.95 -4.35
CA CYS A 149 3.97 14.35 -4.02
C CYS A 149 3.75 14.58 -2.51
N SER A 150 2.91 13.77 -1.86
CA SER A 150 2.69 13.81 -0.40
C SER A 150 3.99 13.64 0.40
N PHE A 151 4.82 12.66 0.05
CA PHE A 151 6.12 12.46 0.69
C PHE A 151 7.10 13.62 0.40
N LEU A 152 7.15 14.11 -0.83
CA LEU A 152 8.02 15.25 -1.18
C LEU A 152 7.65 16.52 -0.40
N PHE A 153 6.36 16.82 -0.21
CA PHE A 153 5.95 17.92 0.66
C PHE A 153 6.41 17.71 2.10
N SER A 154 6.22 16.50 2.64
CA SER A 154 6.63 16.15 4.00
C SER A 154 8.15 16.24 4.21
N TYR A 155 8.94 16.05 3.16
CA TYR A 155 10.40 16.20 3.17
C TYR A 155 10.89 17.58 2.72
N ASN A 156 10.00 18.58 2.67
CA ASN A 156 10.31 19.96 2.30
C ASN A 156 10.92 20.13 0.88
N ARG A 157 10.62 19.21 -0.04
CA ARG A 157 11.00 19.28 -1.47
C ARG A 157 9.90 19.94 -2.29
N ILE A 158 9.52 21.16 -1.90
CA ILE A 158 8.31 21.86 -2.35
C ILE A 158 8.26 22.04 -3.87
N ASN A 159 9.35 22.48 -4.50
CA ASN A 159 9.38 22.75 -5.94
C ASN A 159 9.10 21.49 -6.78
N GLU A 160 9.66 20.35 -6.37
CA GLU A 160 9.43 19.08 -7.04
C GLU A 160 8.02 18.55 -6.78
N ALA A 161 7.54 18.69 -5.54
CA ALA A 161 6.19 18.31 -5.15
C ALA A 161 5.13 19.08 -5.95
N GLU A 162 5.27 20.39 -6.11
CA GLU A 162 4.32 21.26 -6.81
C GLU A 162 4.24 20.98 -8.31
N ALA A 163 5.38 20.72 -8.95
CA ALA A 163 5.42 20.34 -10.36
C ALA A 163 4.60 19.06 -10.59
N ILE A 164 4.81 18.03 -9.75
CA ILE A 164 4.08 16.77 -9.82
C ILE A 164 2.60 16.96 -9.45
N PHE A 165 2.30 17.76 -8.43
CA PHE A 165 0.94 18.01 -7.96
C PHE A 165 0.08 18.67 -9.04
N THR A 166 0.63 19.70 -9.70
CA THR A 166 -0.06 20.45 -10.75
C THR A 166 -0.32 19.58 -11.97
N GLU A 167 0.68 18.82 -12.41
CA GLU A 167 0.53 17.84 -13.49
C GLU A 167 -0.55 16.79 -13.14
N ALA A 168 -0.49 16.24 -11.93
CA ALA A 168 -1.45 15.23 -11.49
C ALA A 168 -2.87 15.81 -11.47
N ARG A 169 -3.09 16.99 -10.87
CA ARG A 169 -4.42 17.61 -10.71
C ARG A 169 -5.08 17.98 -12.04
N THR A 170 -4.29 18.32 -13.06
CA THR A 170 -4.77 18.68 -14.39
C THR A 170 -5.09 17.47 -15.28
N SER A 171 -4.50 16.30 -15.00
CA SER A 171 -4.87 15.06 -15.69
C SER A 171 -6.33 14.68 -15.40
N ASN A 172 -7.05 14.07 -16.35
CA ASN A 172 -8.46 13.69 -16.16
C ASN A 172 -8.60 12.62 -15.05
N GLN A 173 -8.83 13.07 -13.82
CA GLN A 173 -8.73 12.26 -12.62
C GLN A 173 -10.03 11.48 -12.33
N ASN A 174 -9.88 10.21 -11.98
CA ASN A 174 -10.97 9.49 -11.31
C ASN A 174 -11.22 10.09 -9.90
N PHE A 175 -12.41 9.81 -9.35
CA PHE A 175 -12.83 10.30 -8.04
C PHE A 175 -11.81 10.05 -6.92
N MET A 176 -11.14 8.89 -6.92
CA MET A 176 -10.14 8.55 -5.90
C MET A 176 -8.90 9.45 -5.98
N CYS A 177 -8.43 9.79 -7.18
CA CYS A 177 -7.31 10.70 -7.37
C CYS A 177 -7.67 12.12 -6.94
N GLN A 178 -8.90 12.58 -7.22
CA GLN A 178 -9.38 13.88 -6.78
C GLN A 178 -9.45 13.97 -5.26
N ALA A 179 -10.02 12.96 -4.61
CA ALA A 179 -10.08 12.88 -3.15
C ALA A 179 -8.68 12.88 -2.52
N LEU A 180 -7.72 12.14 -3.10
CA LEU A 180 -6.34 12.15 -2.63
C LEU A 180 -5.66 13.51 -2.84
N ALA A 181 -5.84 14.13 -4.01
CA ALA A 181 -5.27 15.45 -4.30
C ALA A 181 -5.82 16.52 -3.36
N ASP A 182 -7.11 16.49 -3.04
CA ASP A 182 -7.73 17.41 -2.08
C ASP A 182 -7.25 17.15 -0.64
N ALA A 183 -7.03 15.89 -0.26
CA ALA A 183 -6.43 15.56 1.03
C ALA A 183 -5.00 16.10 1.13
N ILE A 184 -4.15 15.89 0.13
CA ILE A 184 -2.77 16.42 0.07
C ILE A 184 -2.78 17.95 0.12
N PHE A 185 -3.68 18.59 -0.64
CA PHE A 185 -3.82 20.04 -0.67
C PHE A 185 -4.09 20.62 0.72
N ARG A 186 -5.00 20.00 1.48
CA ARG A 186 -5.42 20.47 2.81
C ARG A 186 -4.52 19.98 3.96
N SER A 187 -3.52 19.17 3.66
CA SER A 187 -2.65 18.56 4.67
C SER A 187 -1.18 18.81 4.37
N ASP A 188 -0.49 17.90 3.66
CA ASP A 188 0.97 17.97 3.45
C ASP A 188 1.40 19.26 2.75
N ARG A 189 0.67 19.66 1.71
CA ARG A 189 0.95 20.91 0.99
C ARG A 189 0.71 22.13 1.87
N ALA A 190 -0.45 22.19 2.55
CA ALA A 190 -0.76 23.30 3.45
C ALA A 190 0.28 23.43 4.57
N MET A 191 0.76 22.30 5.11
CA MET A 191 1.83 22.28 6.11
C MET A 191 3.14 22.83 5.54
N ALA A 192 3.54 22.37 4.35
CA ALA A 192 4.76 22.84 3.69
C ALA A 192 4.71 24.33 3.31
N MET A 193 3.51 24.88 3.07
CA MET A 193 3.26 26.29 2.77
C MET A 193 2.94 27.13 4.02
N GLU A 194 3.11 26.56 5.21
CA GLU A 194 2.85 27.20 6.51
C GLU A 194 1.40 27.69 6.71
N ASP A 195 0.44 27.13 5.97
CA ASP A 195 -0.99 27.35 6.18
C ASP A 195 -1.53 26.46 7.31
N TYR A 196 -1.09 26.77 8.52
CA TYR A 196 -1.39 26.00 9.72
C TYR A 196 -2.90 25.95 10.05
N LYS A 197 -3.66 26.97 9.66
CA LYS A 197 -5.13 27.02 9.88
C LYS A 197 -5.85 25.97 9.04
N THR A 198 -5.47 25.82 7.77
CA THR A 198 -6.05 24.78 6.91
C THR A 198 -5.70 23.38 7.43
N VAL A 199 -4.46 23.18 7.87
CA VAL A 199 -4.00 21.90 8.45
C VAL A 199 -4.77 21.57 9.73
N GLU A 200 -4.94 22.54 10.63
CA GLU A 200 -5.71 22.38 11.88
C GLU A 200 -7.15 21.94 11.58
N ALA A 201 -7.86 22.72 10.75
CA ALA A 201 -9.26 22.46 10.41
C ALA A 201 -9.44 21.10 9.75
N HIS A 202 -8.55 20.74 8.83
CA HIS A 202 -8.56 19.43 8.18
C HIS A 202 -8.32 18.30 9.18
N SER A 203 -7.27 18.41 10.02
CA SER A 203 -6.88 17.34 10.94
C SER A 203 -7.93 17.10 12.03
N LEU A 204 -8.51 18.15 12.60
CA LEU A 204 -9.60 18.04 13.57
C LEU A 204 -10.87 17.45 12.95
N LYS A 205 -11.20 17.84 11.71
CA LYS A 205 -12.31 17.24 10.97
C LYS A 205 -12.08 15.74 10.75
N THR A 206 -10.88 15.34 10.34
CA THR A 206 -10.57 13.91 10.13
C THR A 206 -10.60 13.12 11.43
N LEU A 207 -10.07 13.66 12.53
CA LEU A 207 -10.11 12.99 13.85
C LEU A 207 -11.53 12.84 14.41
N SER A 208 -12.44 13.78 14.11
CA SER A 208 -13.84 13.73 14.56
C SER A 208 -14.73 12.83 13.69
N GLN A 209 -14.27 12.40 12.51
CA GLN A 209 -15.04 11.50 11.65
C GLN A 209 -15.18 10.11 12.27
N THR A 210 -16.40 9.58 12.25
CA THR A 210 -16.71 8.21 12.69
C THR A 210 -16.47 7.18 11.60
N PHE A 211 -16.55 7.59 10.33
CA PHE A 211 -16.33 6.74 9.17
C PHE A 211 -15.59 7.50 8.04
N PRO A 212 -14.55 6.90 7.44
CA PRO A 212 -13.95 5.62 7.80
C PRO A 212 -13.23 5.68 9.16
N LYS A 213 -13.20 4.55 9.88
CA LYS A 213 -12.46 4.46 11.14
C LYS A 213 -10.96 4.59 10.85
N LEU A 214 -10.32 5.57 11.47
CA LEU A 214 -8.87 5.76 11.37
C LEU A 214 -8.11 4.60 12.04
N ASP A 215 -7.09 4.11 11.34
CA ASP A 215 -6.08 3.21 11.93
C ASP A 215 -5.17 3.96 12.90
N ASN A 216 -4.41 3.21 13.71
CA ASN A 216 -3.60 3.79 14.78
C ASN A 216 -2.49 4.69 14.25
N LEU A 217 -1.86 4.32 13.13
CA LEU A 217 -0.84 5.14 12.49
C LEU A 217 -1.41 6.46 11.96
N SER A 218 -2.56 6.42 11.30
CA SER A 218 -3.23 7.62 10.78
C SER A 218 -3.60 8.58 11.91
N LYS A 219 -4.12 8.06 13.03
CA LYS A 219 -4.36 8.88 14.24
C LYS A 219 -3.07 9.48 14.77
N LEU A 220 -2.02 8.68 14.88
CA LEU A 220 -0.73 9.11 15.38
C LEU A 220 -0.15 10.27 14.55
N ILE A 221 -0.20 10.16 13.21
CA ILE A 221 0.24 11.20 12.28
C ILE A 221 -0.59 12.49 12.47
N LEU A 222 -1.91 12.39 12.58
CA LEU A 222 -2.79 13.55 12.78
C LEU A 222 -2.53 14.26 14.11
N HIS A 223 -2.35 13.49 15.19
CA HIS A 223 -1.99 14.06 16.49
C HIS A 223 -0.61 14.74 16.44
N TYR A 224 0.38 14.10 15.83
CA TYR A 224 1.72 14.69 15.70
C TYR A 224 1.68 16.01 14.92
N ARG A 225 0.97 16.02 13.79
CA ARG A 225 0.79 17.20 12.94
C ARG A 225 0.05 18.34 13.65
N LEU A 226 -0.97 18.03 14.46
CA LEU A 226 -1.62 19.03 15.31
C LEU A 226 -0.68 19.58 16.38
N GLY A 227 0.20 18.74 16.94
CA GLY A 227 1.28 19.16 17.84
C GLY A 227 2.18 20.21 17.17
N GLU A 228 2.66 19.92 15.97
CA GLU A 228 3.51 20.84 15.19
C GLU A 228 2.79 22.14 14.87
N VAL A 229 1.54 22.05 14.41
CA VAL A 229 0.71 23.22 14.12
C VAL A 229 0.54 24.11 15.35
N TYR A 230 0.19 23.54 16.51
CA TYR A 230 0.00 24.35 17.72
C TYR A 230 1.32 24.89 18.28
N GLU A 231 2.44 24.20 18.12
CA GLU A 231 3.78 24.73 18.44
C GLU A 231 4.07 25.97 17.58
N LYS A 232 3.84 25.90 16.26
CA LYS A 232 4.04 27.03 15.33
C LYS A 232 3.10 28.21 15.61
N LEU A 233 1.88 27.93 16.06
CA LEU A 233 0.92 28.95 16.51
C LEU A 233 1.18 29.44 17.95
N GLN A 234 2.27 29.01 18.60
CA GLN A 234 2.63 29.35 19.98
C GLN A 234 1.57 28.97 21.03
N ASN A 235 0.70 28.01 20.70
CA ASN A 235 -0.25 27.42 21.64
C ASN A 235 0.37 26.18 22.27
N TYR A 236 1.37 26.39 23.13
CA TYR A 236 2.17 25.30 23.69
C TYR A 236 1.35 24.33 24.55
N GLU A 237 0.30 24.79 25.24
CA GLU A 237 -0.57 23.93 26.03
C GLU A 237 -1.22 22.84 25.17
N LYS A 238 -1.82 23.24 24.03
CA LYS A 238 -2.39 22.28 23.09
C LYS A 238 -1.29 21.42 22.47
N ALA A 239 -0.18 22.02 22.03
CA ALA A 239 0.93 21.28 21.43
C ALA A 239 1.42 20.13 22.33
N ILE A 240 1.62 20.41 23.63
CA ILE A 240 2.00 19.43 24.65
C ILE A 240 0.99 18.27 24.70
N SER A 241 -0.31 18.57 24.68
CA SER A 241 -1.35 17.53 24.74
C SER A 241 -1.28 16.56 23.56
N TYR A 242 -1.05 17.09 22.35
CA TYR A 242 -0.94 16.31 21.13
C TYR A 242 0.35 15.50 21.07
N TYR A 243 1.48 16.07 21.47
CA TYR A 243 2.74 15.34 21.55
C TYR A 243 2.72 14.22 22.60
N LYS A 244 2.09 14.45 23.76
CA LYS A 244 1.91 13.39 24.77
C LYS A 244 1.15 12.18 24.21
N TYR A 245 0.07 12.42 23.46
CA TYR A 245 -0.65 11.34 22.78
C TYR A 245 0.30 10.49 21.91
N CYS A 246 1.16 11.15 21.12
CA CYS A 246 2.11 10.44 20.25
C CYS A 246 3.18 9.66 21.04
N ILE A 247 3.59 10.17 22.20
CA ILE A 247 4.55 9.49 23.06
C ILE A 247 3.94 8.21 23.65
N ASP A 248 2.70 8.31 24.12
CA ASP A 248 1.99 7.22 24.78
C ASP A 248 1.57 6.13 23.80
N ASN A 249 1.22 6.51 22.56
CA ASN A 249 0.65 5.59 21.56
C ASN A 249 1.58 5.26 20.40
N GLY A 250 2.77 5.86 20.29
CA GLY A 250 3.57 5.82 19.06
C GLY A 250 4.33 4.52 18.76
N GLY A 251 4.23 3.48 19.59
CA GLY A 251 4.89 2.20 19.36
C GLY A 251 6.40 2.31 19.12
N GLU A 252 6.88 1.69 18.04
CA GLU A 252 8.28 1.68 17.58
C GLU A 252 8.52 2.70 16.44
N THR A 253 7.66 3.70 16.27
CA THR A 253 7.81 4.71 15.22
C THR A 253 8.77 5.85 15.59
N ALA A 254 9.38 6.47 14.59
CA ALA A 254 10.14 7.71 14.71
C ALA A 254 9.27 8.87 15.20
N ILE A 255 7.96 8.88 14.90
CA ILE A 255 7.01 9.89 15.39
C ILE A 255 7.06 10.00 16.92
N LYS A 256 7.19 8.87 17.62
CA LYS A 256 7.34 8.86 19.08
C LYS A 256 8.61 9.58 19.53
N ALA A 257 9.73 9.35 18.86
CA ALA A 257 10.99 10.01 19.17
C ALA A 257 10.92 11.51 18.85
N SER A 258 10.38 11.88 17.69
CA SER A 258 10.18 13.28 17.28
C SER A 258 9.27 14.03 18.26
N ALA A 259 8.17 13.41 18.72
CA ALA A 259 7.27 14.00 19.70
C ALA A 259 7.96 14.22 21.07
N LYS A 260 8.84 13.30 21.51
CA LYS A 260 9.64 13.50 22.73
C LYS A 260 10.58 14.69 22.59
N SER A 261 11.30 14.78 21.47
CA SER A 261 12.21 15.88 21.20
C SER A 261 11.45 17.21 21.12
N ALA A 262 10.27 17.23 20.49
CA ALA A 262 9.43 18.42 20.43
C ALA A 262 8.93 18.86 21.81
N LEU A 263 8.48 17.91 22.63
CA LEU A 263 8.04 18.19 24.00
C LEU A 263 9.16 18.79 24.86
N GLN A 264 10.41 18.36 24.68
CA GLN A 264 11.56 18.93 25.38
C GLN A 264 11.90 20.37 24.96
N ARG A 265 11.57 20.78 23.73
CA ARG A 265 11.84 22.16 23.26
C ARG A 265 10.86 23.19 23.79
N ILE A 266 9.64 22.77 24.08
CA ILE A 266 8.53 23.65 24.48
C ILE A 266 8.33 23.73 26.00
N GLN A 267 9.08 22.93 26.77
CA GLN A 267 9.14 22.94 28.23
C GLN A 267 10.29 23.82 28.72
#